data_AF-A0A2M7DQI8-F1
#
_entry.id   AF-A0A2M7DQI8-F1
#
_cell.length_a   1.000
_cell.length_b   1.000
_cell.length_c   1.000
_cell.angle_alpha   90.00
_cell.angle_beta   90.00
_cell.angle_gamma   90.00
#
_symmetry.space_group_name_H-M   'P 1'
#
loop_
_entity.id
_entity.type
_entity.pdbx_description
1 polymer ?
#
loop_
_entity_poly.entity_id
_entity_poly.type
_entity_poly.pdbx_seq_one_letter_code
_entity_poly.pdbx_strand_id
1 'polypeptide(L)'
;MFNSARLELTGSCDIKCLYCHAGEKNSACYKEEEIPDLYKLLKKLGIYRWRLSQLWKTVRTEKNRDILNFSEYDKMFSLYADLISRHQGDGKPFMFSIDNVYYSWIDKEDYAPMSLSGHPCSYNYEFLCVNANGDLIFCPALNLPFASVKEQTIKEATVNSKWLSDFKNITVGSLSCGNCRYIKICGGGCRADSRRWLGTIKAIDPNSCCMMPRIEKRILPLLGEEEQKAFRSLINQDGSFPLIQGRNIQEATKSPERR
;
A
#
# COMPACT_ATOMS: atom_id res chain seq x y z
N MET A 1 -2.60 23.93 -17.26
CA MET A 1 -3.15 22.84 -18.10
C MET A 1 -2.62 21.53 -17.51
N PHE A 2 -3.46 20.74 -16.84
CA PHE A 2 -3.02 19.52 -16.15
C PHE A 2 -2.89 18.39 -17.18
N ASN A 3 -1.65 18.09 -17.60
CA ASN A 3 -1.34 16.99 -18.51
C ASN A 3 -1.18 15.66 -17.76
N SER A 4 -2.11 15.34 -16.86
CA SER A 4 -2.09 14.07 -16.13
C SER A 4 -2.97 13.03 -16.83
N ALA A 5 -2.33 12.11 -17.56
CA ALA A 5 -2.97 10.87 -17.98
C ALA A 5 -2.83 9.85 -16.84
N ARG A 6 -3.93 9.51 -16.16
CA ARG A 6 -3.99 8.32 -15.29
C ARG A 6 -4.31 7.13 -16.19
N LEU A 7 -3.26 6.50 -16.72
CA LEU A 7 -3.41 5.16 -17.30
C LEU A 7 -3.48 4.15 -16.14
N GLU A 8 -4.69 3.79 -15.75
CA GLU A 8 -4.91 2.50 -15.10
C GLU A 8 -4.90 1.44 -16.19
N LEU A 9 -3.75 0.79 -16.39
CA LEU A 9 -3.70 -0.46 -17.11
C LEU A 9 -4.33 -1.53 -16.22
N THR A 10 -5.66 -1.51 -16.13
CA THR A 10 -6.38 -2.74 -15.83
C THR A 10 -6.18 -3.61 -17.07
N GLY A 11 -5.22 -4.52 -17.02
CA GLY A 11 -5.59 -5.85 -17.47
C GLY A 11 -6.87 -6.22 -16.73
N SER A 12 -7.79 -6.90 -17.40
CA SER A 12 -8.95 -7.56 -16.81
C SER A 12 -9.45 -7.11 -15.45
N CYS A 13 -10.34 -6.11 -15.39
CA CYS A 13 -10.98 -5.72 -14.14
C CYS A 13 -11.65 -6.93 -13.47
N ASP A 14 -11.17 -7.34 -12.31
CA ASP A 14 -11.72 -8.46 -11.55
C ASP A 14 -12.96 -8.03 -10.75
N ILE A 15 -13.15 -6.73 -10.52
CA ILE A 15 -14.28 -6.16 -9.78
C ILE A 15 -15.58 -6.53 -10.50
N LYS A 16 -16.37 -7.43 -9.89
CA LYS A 16 -17.75 -7.77 -10.28
C LYS A 16 -18.70 -6.57 -10.07
N CYS A 17 -18.37 -5.43 -10.65
CA CYS A 17 -19.18 -4.24 -10.59
C CYS A 17 -20.49 -4.54 -11.33
N LEU A 18 -21.61 -4.47 -10.62
CA LEU A 18 -22.95 -4.72 -11.14
C LEU A 18 -23.30 -3.82 -12.35
N TYR A 19 -22.57 -2.72 -12.51
CA TYR A 19 -22.77 -1.69 -13.54
C TYR A 19 -21.61 -1.65 -14.57
N CYS A 20 -20.77 -2.69 -14.63
CA CYS A 20 -19.67 -2.73 -15.60
C CYS A 20 -20.21 -2.99 -17.02
N HIS A 21 -20.06 -2.01 -17.92
CA HIS A 21 -20.43 -2.15 -19.33
C HIS A 21 -19.71 -3.30 -20.08
N ALA A 22 -18.61 -3.83 -19.54
CA ALA A 22 -17.81 -4.90 -20.14
C ALA A 22 -17.54 -6.10 -19.21
N GLY A 23 -18.39 -6.31 -18.20
CA GLY A 23 -18.17 -7.28 -17.11
C GLY A 23 -17.86 -8.73 -17.55
N GLU A 24 -18.41 -9.16 -18.69
CA GLU A 24 -18.23 -10.52 -19.24
C GLU A 24 -16.95 -10.68 -20.08
N LYS A 25 -16.31 -9.59 -20.51
CA LYS A 25 -15.09 -9.60 -21.35
C LYS A 25 -13.81 -9.46 -20.53
N ASN A 26 -13.91 -9.58 -19.21
CA ASN A 26 -12.81 -9.33 -18.30
C ASN A 26 -11.90 -10.57 -18.12
N SER A 27 -10.71 -10.58 -18.74
CA SER A 27 -9.56 -11.47 -18.45
C SER A 27 -8.22 -10.70 -18.40
N ALA A 28 -7.61 -10.55 -17.22
CA ALA A 28 -6.30 -9.88 -17.10
C ALA A 28 -5.21 -10.92 -17.04
N CYS A 29 -4.11 -10.69 -17.76
CA CYS A 29 -2.83 -10.54 -17.08
C CYS A 29 -1.87 -9.75 -17.98
N TYR A 30 -1.33 -8.63 -17.50
CA TYR A 30 -0.04 -8.16 -18.02
C TYR A 30 1.03 -9.13 -17.52
N LYS A 31 2.04 -9.43 -18.35
CA LYS A 31 3.17 -10.24 -17.88
C LYS A 31 4.21 -9.32 -17.27
N GLU A 32 4.82 -9.73 -16.15
CA GLU A 32 5.90 -8.95 -15.51
C GLU A 32 7.01 -8.60 -16.51
N GLU A 33 7.24 -9.50 -17.47
CA GLU A 33 8.15 -9.39 -18.61
C GLU A 33 7.89 -8.17 -19.52
N GLU A 34 6.66 -7.65 -19.56
CA GLU A 34 6.26 -6.53 -20.41
C GLU A 34 6.51 -5.15 -19.75
N ILE A 35 6.71 -5.11 -18.43
CA ILE A 35 6.87 -3.87 -17.66
C ILE A 35 8.10 -3.05 -18.13
N PRO A 36 9.27 -3.67 -18.43
CA PRO A 36 10.40 -2.96 -19.02
C PRO A 36 10.10 -2.27 -20.37
N ASP A 37 9.25 -2.86 -21.20
CA ASP A 37 8.87 -2.28 -22.50
C ASP A 37 7.80 -1.20 -22.34
N LEU A 38 6.87 -1.38 -21.41
CA LEU A 38 5.95 -0.33 -20.98
C LEU A 38 6.73 0.91 -20.51
N TYR A 39 7.77 0.74 -19.68
CA TYR A 39 8.61 1.85 -19.26
C TYR A 39 9.20 2.63 -20.45
N LYS A 40 9.74 1.92 -21.46
CA LYS A 40 10.29 2.55 -22.68
C LYS A 40 9.21 3.34 -23.43
N LEU A 41 8.02 2.77 -23.57
CA LEU A 41 6.89 3.43 -24.21
C LEU A 41 6.47 4.69 -23.46
N LEU A 42 6.30 4.61 -22.14
CA LEU A 42 5.91 5.74 -21.30
C LEU A 42 6.95 6.88 -21.36
N LYS A 43 8.24 6.53 -21.35
CA LYS A 43 9.33 7.49 -21.57
C LYS A 43 9.21 8.19 -22.92
N LYS A 44 9.02 7.42 -24.01
CA LYS A 44 8.85 7.96 -25.37
C LYS A 44 7.64 8.88 -25.48
N LEU A 45 6.55 8.59 -24.76
CA LEU A 45 5.34 9.40 -24.74
C LEU A 45 5.50 10.72 -23.97
N GLY A 46 6.55 10.90 -23.17
CA GLY A 46 6.76 12.11 -22.38
C GLY A 46 5.68 12.33 -21.32
N ILE A 47 5.22 11.25 -20.68
CA ILE A 47 4.19 11.34 -19.63
C ILE A 47 4.64 12.18 -18.44
N TYR A 48 3.69 12.75 -17.71
CA TYR A 48 4.00 13.51 -16.48
C TYR A 48 4.34 12.60 -15.29
N ARG A 49 3.54 11.53 -15.09
CA ARG A 49 3.65 10.66 -13.91
C ARG A 49 3.29 9.23 -14.23
N TRP A 50 4.09 8.29 -13.73
CA TRP A 50 3.78 6.88 -13.67
C TRP A 50 3.71 6.40 -12.22
N ARG A 51 2.59 5.77 -11.87
CA ARG A 51 2.39 5.12 -10.59
C ARG A 51 2.30 3.62 -10.83
N LEU A 52 3.29 2.88 -10.36
CA LEU A 52 3.26 1.43 -10.33
C LEU A 52 2.62 1.01 -9.01
N SER A 53 1.32 0.71 -9.06
CA SER A 53 0.68 0.07 -7.92
C SER A 53 1.23 -1.35 -7.75
N GLN A 54 1.31 -1.80 -6.50
CA GLN A 54 1.69 -3.18 -6.20
C GLN A 54 0.82 -4.10 -7.06
N LEU A 55 1.46 -4.87 -7.95
CA LEU A 55 0.85 -5.61 -9.06
C LEU A 55 -0.24 -6.61 -8.62
N TRP A 56 -0.34 -6.84 -7.32
CA TRP A 56 -1.25 -7.77 -6.68
C TRP A 56 -2.35 -7.05 -5.86
N LYS A 57 -2.47 -5.72 -5.95
CA LYS A 57 -3.62 -4.98 -5.39
C LYS A 57 -4.89 -5.10 -6.22
N THR A 58 -4.86 -5.81 -7.35
CA THR A 58 -6.01 -6.41 -8.04
C THR A 58 -6.48 -7.71 -7.36
N VAL A 59 -6.22 -7.88 -6.07
CA VAL A 59 -6.97 -8.78 -5.18
C VAL A 59 -8.18 -8.02 -4.61
N ARG A 60 -8.91 -7.28 -5.45
CA ARG A 60 -10.21 -6.71 -5.05
C ARG A 60 -11.33 -7.74 -5.13
N THR A 61 -11.05 -8.93 -5.66
CA THR A 61 -11.95 -10.08 -5.61
C THR A 61 -11.44 -11.26 -4.81
N GLU A 62 -12.41 -12.01 -4.27
CA GLU A 62 -12.21 -13.28 -3.56
C GLU A 62 -11.40 -14.31 -4.37
N LYS A 63 -11.36 -14.19 -5.70
CA LYS A 63 -10.68 -15.12 -6.60
C LYS A 63 -9.15 -15.12 -6.45
N ASN A 64 -8.56 -14.02 -5.99
CA ASN A 64 -7.10 -13.88 -5.89
C ASN A 64 -6.59 -13.98 -4.44
N ARG A 65 -7.43 -14.46 -3.52
CA ARG A 65 -7.09 -14.54 -2.08
C ARG A 65 -5.85 -15.39 -1.80
N ASP A 66 -5.49 -16.32 -2.69
CA ASP A 66 -4.50 -17.37 -2.45
C ASP A 66 -3.19 -17.23 -3.24
N ILE A 67 -2.96 -16.11 -3.93
CA ILE A 67 -1.90 -16.06 -4.96
C ILE A 67 -0.53 -15.57 -4.43
N LEU A 68 -0.47 -14.85 -3.31
CA LEU A 68 0.78 -14.15 -2.90
C LEU A 68 1.84 -15.06 -2.26
N ASN A 69 2.81 -15.54 -3.05
CA ASN A 69 3.98 -16.27 -2.55
C ASN A 69 5.14 -15.32 -2.20
N PHE A 70 5.80 -15.50 -1.06
CA PHE A 70 6.93 -14.64 -0.64
C PHE A 70 8.14 -14.71 -1.58
N SER A 71 8.32 -15.81 -2.32
CA SER A 71 9.33 -15.89 -3.38
C SER A 71 9.03 -14.96 -4.56
N GLU A 72 7.75 -14.63 -4.80
CA GLU A 72 7.34 -13.63 -5.79
C GLU A 72 7.64 -12.22 -5.31
N TYR A 73 7.65 -11.95 -4.00
CA TYR A 73 8.10 -10.66 -3.49
C TYR A 73 9.56 -10.41 -3.83
N ASP A 74 10.44 -11.42 -3.76
CA ASP A 74 11.83 -11.24 -4.12
C ASP A 74 12.03 -10.94 -5.61
N LYS A 75 11.27 -11.60 -6.49
CA LYS A 75 11.24 -11.28 -7.93
C LYS A 75 10.70 -9.87 -8.18
N MET A 76 9.58 -9.52 -7.54
CA MET A 76 8.96 -8.20 -7.62
C MET A 76 9.91 -7.09 -7.17
N PHE A 77 10.61 -7.28 -6.05
CA PHE A 77 11.57 -6.29 -5.58
C PHE A 77 12.83 -6.21 -6.45
N SER A 78 13.22 -7.29 -7.14
CA SER A 78 14.25 -7.20 -8.19
C SER A 78 13.76 -6.33 -9.36
N LEU A 79 12.54 -6.55 -9.85
CA LEU A 79 11.94 -5.70 -10.90
C LEU A 79 11.84 -4.23 -10.46
N TYR A 80 11.43 -3.97 -9.21
CA TYR A 80 11.39 -2.61 -8.67
C TYR A 80 12.75 -1.96 -8.64
N ALA A 81 13.79 -2.68 -8.17
CA ALA A 81 15.16 -2.19 -8.19
C ALA A 81 15.61 -1.83 -9.62
N ASP A 82 15.38 -2.73 -10.58
CA ASP A 82 15.75 -2.50 -11.99
C ASP A 82 15.06 -1.28 -12.59
N LEU A 83 13.76 -1.08 -12.31
CA LEU A 83 13.00 0.08 -12.78
C LEU A 83 13.48 1.38 -12.13
N ILE A 84 13.77 1.35 -10.83
CA ILE A 84 14.30 2.53 -10.10
C ILE A 84 15.66 2.92 -10.66
N SER A 85 16.59 1.96 -10.79
CA SER A 85 17.92 2.23 -11.32
C SER A 85 17.88 2.74 -12.76
N ARG A 86 17.00 2.18 -13.60
CA ARG A 86 16.79 2.66 -14.97
C ARG A 86 16.21 4.08 -15.00
N HIS A 87 15.20 4.35 -14.17
CA HIS A 87 14.58 5.68 -14.06
C HIS A 87 15.58 6.74 -13.61
N GLN A 88 16.42 6.42 -12.64
CA GLN A 88 17.52 7.29 -12.18
C GLN A 88 18.57 7.49 -13.29
N GLY A 89 19.01 6.42 -13.96
CA GLY A 89 19.99 6.49 -15.04
C GLY A 89 19.50 7.28 -16.27
N ASP A 90 18.19 7.30 -16.51
CA ASP A 90 17.55 8.12 -17.54
C ASP A 90 17.34 9.60 -17.10
N GLY A 91 17.85 10.00 -15.93
CA GLY A 91 17.70 11.38 -15.42
C GLY A 91 16.31 11.71 -14.87
N LYS A 92 15.60 10.69 -14.34
CA LYS A 92 14.22 10.80 -13.79
C LYS A 92 13.25 11.46 -14.80
N PRO A 93 13.02 10.88 -16.00
CA PRO A 93 12.32 11.54 -17.12
C PRO A 93 10.83 11.88 -16.88
N PHE A 94 10.23 11.35 -15.82
CA PHE A 94 8.87 11.63 -15.36
C PHE A 94 8.76 11.35 -13.86
N MET A 95 7.68 11.78 -13.20
CA MET A 95 7.44 11.42 -11.79
C MET A 95 7.16 9.91 -11.68
N PHE A 96 8.01 9.16 -10.98
CA PHE A 96 7.84 7.73 -10.81
C PHE A 96 7.60 7.37 -9.35
N SER A 97 6.60 6.53 -9.10
CA SER A 97 6.34 6.02 -7.76
C SER A 97 5.90 4.57 -7.78
N ILE A 98 6.39 3.80 -6.82
CA ILE A 98 5.93 2.45 -6.50
C ILE A 98 5.25 2.52 -5.14
N ASP A 99 3.98 2.12 -5.09
CA ASP A 99 3.14 2.29 -3.89
C ASP A 99 3.77 1.70 -2.63
N ASN A 100 3.95 2.55 -1.61
CA ASN A 100 4.54 2.22 -0.31
C ASN A 100 6.00 1.71 -0.38
N VAL A 101 6.70 1.92 -1.51
CA VAL A 101 8.07 1.44 -1.72
C VAL A 101 9.02 2.56 -2.13
N TYR A 102 8.66 3.38 -3.11
CA TYR A 102 9.57 4.38 -3.70
C TYR A 102 8.81 5.56 -4.29
N TYR A 103 9.36 6.77 -4.14
CA TYR A 103 8.89 7.98 -4.80
C TYR A 103 10.11 8.74 -5.34
N SER A 104 10.09 9.10 -6.62
CA SER A 104 11.25 9.74 -7.27
C SER A 104 11.55 11.16 -6.82
N TRP A 105 10.64 11.75 -6.04
CA TRP A 105 10.69 13.10 -5.46
C TRP A 105 10.84 13.10 -3.94
N ILE A 106 11.15 11.94 -3.34
CA ILE A 106 11.28 11.82 -1.88
C ILE A 106 12.46 12.62 -1.31
N ASP A 107 13.43 12.99 -2.17
CA ASP A 107 14.53 13.91 -1.86
C ASP A 107 14.06 15.31 -1.44
N LYS A 108 12.80 15.67 -1.74
CA LYS A 108 12.21 16.99 -1.45
C LYS A 108 11.23 16.97 -0.28
N GLU A 109 11.06 15.83 0.39
CA GLU A 109 10.07 15.63 1.45
C GLU A 109 10.77 15.28 2.77
N ASP A 110 10.23 15.79 3.88
CA ASP A 110 10.73 15.42 5.20
C ASP A 110 10.25 14.01 5.59
N TYR A 111 11.19 13.14 5.95
CA TYR A 111 10.90 11.82 6.52
C TYR A 111 10.40 11.96 7.95
N ALA A 112 9.12 12.31 8.12
CA ALA A 112 8.49 12.40 9.42
C ALA A 112 8.28 11.00 10.04
N PRO A 113 8.84 10.72 11.24
CA PRO A 113 8.62 9.44 11.90
C PRO A 113 7.15 9.25 12.30
N MET A 114 6.64 8.03 12.16
CA MET A 114 5.38 7.64 12.76
C MET A 114 5.47 7.69 14.29
N SER A 115 4.55 8.42 14.91
CA SER A 115 4.43 8.48 16.38
C SER A 115 3.71 7.25 16.92
N LEU A 116 4.18 6.72 18.05
CA LEU A 116 3.51 5.63 18.77
C LEU A 116 2.12 6.03 19.30
N SER A 117 1.91 7.31 19.61
CA SER A 117 0.60 7.86 19.99
C SER A 117 -0.26 8.26 18.79
N GLY A 118 0.32 8.30 17.59
CA GLY A 118 -0.38 8.65 16.35
C GLY A 118 -1.22 7.49 15.82
N HIS A 119 -2.16 7.80 14.92
CA HIS A 119 -2.96 6.79 14.23
C HIS A 119 -2.26 6.36 12.91
N PRO A 120 -2.21 5.06 12.57
CA PRO A 120 -1.54 4.56 11.34
C PRO A 120 -2.11 5.10 10.02
N CYS A 121 -3.35 5.58 10.04
CA CYS A 121 -4.03 6.21 8.90
C CYS A 121 -4.34 7.70 9.11
N SER A 122 -3.59 8.41 9.95
CA SER A 122 -3.78 9.85 10.18
C SER A 122 -3.74 10.66 8.87
N TYR A 123 -2.93 10.23 7.90
CA TYR A 123 -2.85 10.81 6.55
C TYR A 123 -4.19 10.84 5.79
N ASN A 124 -5.18 10.04 6.23
CA ASN A 124 -6.47 9.91 5.57
C ASN A 124 -7.62 10.59 6.37
N TYR A 125 -7.31 11.38 7.41
CA TYR A 125 -8.33 12.00 8.28
C TYR A 125 -9.13 13.11 7.59
N GLU A 126 -8.55 13.73 6.56
CA GLU A 126 -9.20 14.76 5.75
C GLU A 126 -9.96 14.17 4.54
N PHE A 127 -10.00 12.85 4.43
CA PHE A 127 -10.65 12.13 3.34
C PHE A 127 -11.81 11.29 3.85
N LEU A 128 -12.87 11.25 3.05
CA LEU A 128 -14.05 10.40 3.25
C LEU A 128 -14.57 10.00 1.88
N CYS A 129 -15.10 8.78 1.76
CA CYS A 129 -15.59 8.26 0.49
C CYS A 129 -17.08 7.92 0.59
N VAL A 130 -17.79 8.23 -0.49
CA VAL A 130 -19.20 7.85 -0.68
C VAL A 130 -19.24 6.80 -1.79
N ASN A 131 -19.67 5.60 -1.48
CA ASN A 131 -19.91 4.56 -2.47
C ASN A 131 -21.14 4.92 -3.33
N ALA A 132 -21.24 4.34 -4.53
CA ALA A 132 -22.36 4.61 -5.45
C ALA A 132 -23.74 4.27 -4.87
N ASN A 133 -23.81 3.36 -3.89
CA ASN A 133 -25.05 3.02 -3.18
C ASN A 133 -25.39 3.99 -2.03
N GLY A 134 -24.55 5.01 -1.79
CA GLY A 134 -24.72 6.01 -0.73
C GLY A 134 -23.96 5.70 0.57
N ASP A 135 -23.25 4.57 0.66
CA ASP A 135 -22.51 4.24 1.89
C ASP A 135 -21.32 5.16 2.10
N LEU A 136 -21.15 5.61 3.34
CA LEU A 136 -19.98 6.33 3.80
C LEU A 136 -18.93 5.36 4.32
N ILE A 137 -17.72 5.42 3.76
CA ILE A 137 -16.56 4.62 4.16
C ILE A 137 -15.37 5.54 4.44
N PHE A 138 -14.55 5.16 5.43
CA PHE A 138 -13.32 5.90 5.76
C PHE A 138 -12.24 5.76 4.68
N CYS A 139 -12.08 4.55 4.13
CA CYS A 139 -11.02 4.24 3.17
C CYS A 139 -11.54 3.24 2.13
N PRO A 140 -11.35 3.50 0.81
CA PRO A 140 -11.74 2.58 -0.25
C PRO A 140 -11.07 1.20 -0.14
N ALA A 141 -9.86 1.12 0.41
CA ALA A 141 -9.19 -0.17 0.59
C ALA A 141 -9.81 -1.00 1.73
N LEU A 142 -10.24 -0.34 2.82
CA LEU A 142 -10.86 -1.00 3.96
C LEU A 142 -12.32 -1.40 3.69
N ASN A 143 -13.01 -0.55 2.91
CA ASN A 143 -14.41 -0.71 2.47
C ASN A 143 -15.35 -1.21 3.58
N LEU A 144 -15.36 -0.48 4.68
CA LEU A 144 -16.28 -0.67 5.81
C LEU A 144 -17.27 0.49 5.87
N PRO A 145 -18.54 0.27 5.48
CA PRO A 145 -19.61 1.23 5.71
C PRO A 145 -19.78 1.51 7.19
N PHE A 146 -19.83 2.79 7.56
CA PHE A 146 -20.11 3.21 8.93
C PHE A 146 -21.35 4.12 9.03
N ALA A 147 -21.89 4.55 7.89
CA ALA A 147 -23.06 5.40 7.75
C ALA A 147 -23.54 5.38 6.28
N SER A 148 -24.67 6.02 5.99
CA SER A 148 -25.16 6.25 4.62
C SER A 148 -25.67 7.68 4.47
N VAL A 149 -25.38 8.31 3.33
CA VAL A 149 -25.90 9.66 3.01
C VAL A 149 -27.40 9.67 2.72
N LYS A 150 -28.03 8.49 2.60
CA LYS A 150 -29.48 8.35 2.47
C LYS A 150 -30.22 8.58 3.79
N GLU A 151 -29.55 8.34 4.91
CA GLU A 151 -30.15 8.36 6.25
C GLU A 151 -29.76 9.60 7.05
N GLN A 152 -28.58 10.17 6.81
CA GLN A 152 -28.06 11.32 7.57
C GLN A 152 -27.05 12.14 6.76
N THR A 153 -26.78 13.37 7.21
CA THR A 153 -25.74 14.20 6.61
C THR A 153 -24.34 13.65 6.92
N ILE A 154 -23.36 13.98 6.07
CA ILE A 154 -21.94 13.61 6.30
C ILE A 154 -21.44 14.17 7.64
N LYS A 155 -21.89 15.37 8.02
CA LYS A 155 -21.52 16.01 9.29
C LYS A 155 -22.02 15.19 10.48
N GLU A 156 -23.29 14.79 10.48
CA GLU A 156 -23.85 13.94 11.54
C GLU A 156 -23.14 12.59 11.59
N ALA A 157 -22.91 11.98 10.42
CA ALA A 157 -22.22 10.69 10.32
C ALA A 157 -20.80 10.73 10.92
N THR A 158 -20.06 11.81 10.70
CA THR A 158 -18.67 11.93 11.17
C THR A 158 -18.55 12.30 12.65
N VAL A 159 -19.55 12.99 13.21
CA VAL A 159 -19.58 13.38 14.63
C VAL A 159 -20.15 12.25 15.50
N ASN A 160 -21.22 11.59 15.07
CA ASN A 160 -21.98 10.66 15.92
C ASN A 160 -21.56 9.20 15.74
N SER A 161 -20.73 8.86 14.75
CA SER A 161 -20.34 7.47 14.51
C SER A 161 -19.40 6.94 15.60
N LYS A 162 -19.94 6.04 16.44
CA LYS A 162 -19.13 5.28 17.41
C LYS A 162 -18.01 4.50 16.70
N TRP A 163 -18.30 3.88 15.57
CA TRP A 163 -17.30 3.12 14.81
C TRP A 163 -16.14 4.01 14.37
N LEU A 164 -16.42 5.22 13.86
CA LEU A 164 -15.38 6.15 13.42
C LEU A 164 -14.57 6.68 14.62
N SER A 165 -15.22 6.93 15.75
CA SER A 165 -14.55 7.29 17.01
C SER A 165 -13.61 6.18 17.48
N ASP A 166 -14.11 4.94 17.58
CA ASP A 166 -13.31 3.77 17.96
C ASP A 166 -12.14 3.52 16.99
N PHE A 167 -12.36 3.76 15.69
CA PHE A 167 -11.32 3.66 14.67
C PHE A 167 -10.23 4.71 14.90
N LYS A 168 -10.61 5.98 15.07
CA LYS A 168 -9.66 7.09 15.30
C LYS A 168 -8.84 6.95 16.58
N ASN A 169 -9.31 6.16 17.54
CA ASN A 169 -8.62 5.86 18.79
C ASN A 169 -7.54 4.76 18.66
N ILE A 170 -7.38 4.11 17.50
CA ILE A 170 -6.28 3.17 17.27
C ILE A 170 -4.96 3.94 17.20
N THR A 171 -4.01 3.59 18.06
CA THR A 171 -2.66 4.17 18.02
C THR A 171 -1.66 3.15 17.48
N VAL A 172 -0.56 3.61 16.88
CA VAL A 172 0.54 2.74 16.45
C VAL A 172 1.03 1.87 17.61
N GLY A 173 1.16 2.42 18.81
CA GLY A 173 1.58 1.71 20.02
C GLY A 173 0.58 0.68 20.54
N SER A 174 -0.71 0.79 20.18
CA SER A 174 -1.73 -0.22 20.53
C SER A 174 -1.68 -1.48 19.66
N LEU A 175 -0.88 -1.47 18.58
CA LEU A 175 -0.74 -2.60 17.66
C LEU A 175 0.36 -3.54 18.14
N SER A 176 0.25 -4.83 17.80
CA SER A 176 1.21 -5.90 18.16
C SER A 176 2.56 -5.81 17.41
N CYS A 177 3.12 -4.61 17.25
CA CYS A 177 4.40 -4.37 16.62
C CYS A 177 5.59 -4.41 17.59
N GLY A 178 5.36 -4.23 18.90
CA GLY A 178 6.41 -4.31 19.93
C GLY A 178 7.65 -3.46 19.60
N ASN A 179 8.85 -4.02 19.82
CA ASN A 179 10.14 -3.40 19.47
C ASN A 179 10.52 -3.59 17.98
N CYS A 180 9.56 -3.53 17.05
CA CYS A 180 9.84 -3.77 15.63
C CYS A 180 10.83 -2.74 15.05
N ARG A 181 11.78 -3.24 14.27
CA ARG A 181 12.79 -2.46 13.53
C ARG A 181 12.21 -1.30 12.70
N TYR A 182 10.99 -1.45 12.20
CA TYR A 182 10.39 -0.57 11.19
C TYR A 182 9.20 0.25 11.69
N ILE A 183 8.88 0.22 13.00
CA ILE A 183 7.64 0.79 13.51
C ILE A 183 7.51 2.30 13.25
N LYS A 184 8.62 3.05 13.29
CA LYS A 184 8.67 4.47 12.97
C LYS A 184 8.47 4.79 11.48
N ILE A 185 8.58 3.78 10.61
CA ILE A 185 8.42 3.92 9.17
C ILE A 185 7.01 3.48 8.75
N CYS A 186 6.60 2.27 9.13
CA CYS A 186 5.32 1.71 8.67
C CYS A 186 4.13 2.04 9.58
N GLY A 187 4.36 2.43 10.84
CA GLY A 187 3.29 2.67 11.81
C GLY A 187 2.40 1.46 12.10
N GLY A 188 2.88 0.24 11.83
CA GLY A 188 2.09 -0.99 11.90
C GLY A 188 1.28 -1.31 10.64
N GLY A 189 1.36 -0.45 9.62
CA GLY A 189 0.87 -0.69 8.25
C GLY A 189 -0.64 -0.50 8.04
N CYS A 190 -1.14 -1.01 6.92
CA CYS A 190 -2.49 -0.75 6.43
C CYS A 190 -3.57 -1.50 7.22
N ARG A 191 -4.58 -0.78 7.72
CA ARG A 191 -5.72 -1.38 8.44
C ARG A 191 -6.56 -2.29 7.54
N ALA A 192 -6.64 -1.98 6.25
CA ALA A 192 -7.34 -2.81 5.28
C ALA A 192 -6.65 -4.16 5.08
N ASP A 193 -5.31 -4.17 5.01
CA ASP A 193 -4.53 -5.41 4.87
C ASP A 193 -4.55 -6.21 6.19
N SER A 194 -4.49 -5.54 7.34
CA SER A 194 -4.70 -6.19 8.65
C SER A 194 -6.04 -6.93 8.68
N ARG A 195 -7.14 -6.26 8.31
CA ARG A 195 -8.47 -6.89 8.27
C ARG A 195 -8.55 -8.00 7.23
N ARG A 196 -7.96 -7.80 6.05
CA ARG A 196 -7.96 -8.77 4.95
C ARG A 196 -7.36 -10.10 5.38
N TRP A 197 -6.23 -10.04 6.06
CA TRP A 197 -5.39 -11.21 6.33
C TRP A 197 -5.58 -11.79 7.72
N LEU A 198 -5.92 -10.96 8.71
CA LEU A 198 -6.06 -11.36 10.11
C LEU A 198 -7.50 -11.21 10.64
N GLY A 199 -8.44 -10.74 9.81
CA GLY A 199 -9.84 -10.56 10.22
C GLY A 199 -10.10 -9.38 11.16
N THR A 200 -9.08 -8.61 11.54
CA THR A 200 -9.17 -7.48 12.47
C THR A 200 -8.41 -6.26 11.98
N ILE A 201 -8.88 -5.06 12.30
CA ILE A 201 -8.17 -3.79 12.01
C ILE A 201 -7.16 -3.41 13.10
N LYS A 202 -7.15 -4.12 14.23
CA LYS A 202 -6.33 -3.79 15.43
C LYS A 202 -5.06 -4.65 15.53
N ALA A 203 -4.67 -5.33 14.46
CA ALA A 203 -3.44 -6.12 14.43
C ALA A 203 -2.38 -5.48 13.51
N ILE A 204 -1.28 -6.18 13.31
CA ILE A 204 -0.26 -5.80 12.33
C ILE A 204 -0.81 -5.91 10.89
N ASP A 205 -0.11 -5.29 9.94
CA ASP A 205 -0.27 -5.53 8.51
C ASP A 205 0.82 -6.52 8.03
N PRO A 206 0.47 -7.78 7.71
CA PRO A 206 1.44 -8.77 7.23
C PRO A 206 2.15 -8.34 5.93
N ASN A 207 1.48 -7.63 5.03
CA ASN A 207 2.09 -7.19 3.77
C ASN A 207 3.21 -6.19 4.04
N SER A 208 2.96 -5.19 4.89
CA SER A 208 4.00 -4.25 5.33
C SER A 208 5.17 -4.97 6.00
N CYS A 209 4.89 -5.94 6.87
CA CYS A 209 5.92 -6.76 7.51
C CYS A 209 6.77 -7.55 6.49
N CYS A 210 6.22 -8.00 5.36
CA CYS A 210 6.96 -8.66 4.28
C CYS A 210 7.81 -7.68 3.46
N MET A 211 7.28 -6.48 3.20
CA MET A 211 7.92 -5.48 2.35
C MET A 211 9.10 -4.79 3.02
N MET A 212 8.97 -4.40 4.29
CA MET A 212 9.97 -3.55 4.96
C MET A 212 11.40 -4.13 4.95
N PRO A 213 11.65 -5.43 5.23
CA PRO A 213 12.99 -6.00 5.10
C PRO A 213 13.55 -5.94 3.67
N ARG A 214 12.68 -6.06 2.66
CA ARG A 214 13.08 -6.00 1.24
C ARG A 214 13.33 -4.57 0.79
N ILE A 215 12.57 -3.59 1.30
CA ILE A 215 12.84 -2.17 1.10
C ILE A 215 14.23 -1.84 1.66
N GLU A 216 14.50 -2.20 2.91
CA GLU A 216 15.82 -1.97 3.53
C GLU A 216 16.94 -2.66 2.74
N LYS A 217 16.74 -3.90 2.28
CA LYS A 217 17.78 -4.67 1.59
C LYS A 217 18.03 -4.23 0.14
N ARG A 218 16.96 -3.94 -0.62
CA ARG A 218 17.02 -3.84 -2.09
C ARG A 218 16.75 -2.44 -2.63
N ILE A 219 15.97 -1.63 -1.91
CA ILE A 219 15.55 -0.31 -2.40
C ILE A 219 16.39 0.79 -1.75
N LEU A 220 16.58 0.71 -0.44
CA LEU A 220 17.38 1.68 0.32
C LEU A 220 18.77 1.93 -0.29
N PRO A 221 19.56 0.91 -0.73
CA PRO A 221 20.86 1.15 -1.35
C PRO A 221 20.83 1.91 -2.67
N LEU A 222 19.66 2.02 -3.32
CA LEU A 222 19.48 2.73 -4.59
C LEU A 222 19.11 4.21 -4.39
N LEU A 223 18.80 4.63 -3.16
CA LEU A 223 18.44 6.02 -2.86
C LEU A 223 19.69 6.90 -2.78
N GLY A 224 19.53 8.22 -2.88
CA GLY A 224 20.62 9.17 -2.64
C GLY A 224 21.12 9.12 -1.18
N GLU A 225 22.30 9.67 -0.92
CA GLU A 225 22.97 9.58 0.39
C GLU A 225 22.14 10.18 1.52
N GLU A 226 21.51 11.35 1.29
CA GLU A 226 20.68 12.01 2.28
C GLU A 226 19.40 11.22 2.57
N GLU A 227 18.76 10.63 1.55
CA GLU A 227 17.59 9.78 1.73
C GLU A 227 17.95 8.48 2.45
N GLN A 228 19.11 7.91 2.15
CA GLN A 228 19.61 6.75 2.87
C GLN A 228 19.81 7.06 4.35
N LYS A 229 20.42 8.20 4.66
CA LYS A 229 20.65 8.67 6.03
C LYS A 229 19.32 8.91 6.76
N ALA A 230 18.39 9.60 6.12
CA ALA A 230 17.06 9.87 6.67
C ALA A 230 16.31 8.55 6.97
N PHE A 231 16.26 7.63 6.01
CA PHE A 231 15.59 6.33 6.20
C PHE A 231 16.25 5.51 7.31
N ARG A 232 17.59 5.43 7.34
CA ARG A 232 18.33 4.71 8.39
C ARG A 232 18.11 5.31 9.77
N SER A 233 17.90 6.62 9.89
CA SER A 233 17.58 7.27 11.18
C SER A 233 16.23 6.82 11.76
N LEU A 234 15.31 6.35 10.91
CA LEU A 234 14.01 5.83 11.30
C LEU A 234 14.03 4.33 11.64
N ILE A 235 15.09 3.62 11.25
CA ILE A 235 15.26 2.21 11.57
C ILE A 235 15.74 2.06 13.02
N ASN A 236 15.00 1.27 13.81
CA ASN A 236 15.45 0.87 15.14
C ASN A 236 16.49 -0.25 15.01
N GLN A 237 17.77 0.07 15.25
CA GLN A 237 18.87 -0.88 15.07
C GLN A 237 18.81 -2.06 16.05
N ASP A 238 18.29 -1.84 17.26
CA ASP A 238 18.07 -2.86 18.28
C ASP A 238 16.70 -3.54 18.15
N GLY A 239 15.92 -3.14 17.15
CA GLY A 239 14.58 -3.67 16.89
C GLY A 239 14.62 -5.03 16.20
N SER A 240 13.65 -5.89 16.52
CA SER A 240 13.53 -7.18 15.87
C SER A 240 12.97 -7.04 14.45
N PHE A 241 13.47 -7.88 13.54
CA PHE A 241 12.83 -8.05 12.24
C PHE A 241 11.42 -8.60 12.44
N PRO A 242 10.44 -8.20 11.61
CA PRO A 242 9.11 -8.77 11.65
C PRO A 242 9.19 -10.27 11.33
N LEU A 243 8.87 -11.12 12.31
CA LEU A 243 8.77 -12.57 12.13
C LEU A 243 7.50 -12.89 11.34
N ILE A 244 7.65 -13.07 10.03
CA ILE A 244 6.65 -13.65 9.14
C ILE A 244 7.13 -15.05 8.78
N GLN A 245 6.37 -16.07 9.18
CA GLN A 245 6.70 -17.47 8.93
C GLN A 245 5.87 -18.02 7.77
N GLY A 246 6.31 -19.11 7.14
CA GLY A 246 5.62 -19.70 5.99
C GLY A 246 6.04 -19.12 4.63
N ARG A 247 5.47 -19.68 3.56
CA ARG A 247 5.79 -19.38 2.15
C ARG A 247 4.92 -18.28 1.55
N ASN A 248 3.82 -17.94 2.20
CA ASN A 248 2.84 -16.94 1.73
C ASN A 248 2.15 -16.29 2.93
N ILE A 249 1.36 -15.24 2.67
CA ILE A 249 0.66 -14.49 3.72
C ILE A 249 -0.31 -15.41 4.49
N GLN A 250 -0.94 -16.39 3.84
CA GLN A 250 -1.89 -17.30 4.47
C GLN A 250 -1.23 -18.18 5.53
N GLU A 251 -0.07 -18.76 5.22
CA GLU A 251 0.74 -19.53 6.18
C GLU A 251 1.22 -18.61 7.33
N ALA A 252 1.65 -17.39 7.01
CA ALA A 252 2.09 -16.42 8.01
C ALA A 252 1.01 -16.01 9.01
N THR A 253 -0.24 -15.90 8.54
CA THR A 253 -1.40 -15.53 9.37
C THR A 253 -1.90 -16.69 10.24
N LYS A 254 -1.60 -17.95 9.86
CA LYS A 254 -2.00 -19.17 10.59
C LYS A 254 -0.97 -19.63 11.61
N SER A 255 0.26 -19.12 11.55
CA SER A 255 1.27 -19.42 12.56
C SER A 255 0.71 -19.05 13.94
N PRO A 256 0.74 -19.96 14.93
CA PRO A 256 0.17 -19.70 16.24
C PRO A 256 0.75 -18.41 16.81
N GLU A 257 -0.13 -17.62 17.42
CA GLU A 257 0.17 -16.33 18.04
C GLU A 257 1.48 -16.41 18.83
N ARG A 258 2.33 -15.40 18.61
CA ARG A 258 3.53 -15.16 19.38
C ARG A 258 3.14 -15.11 20.86
N ARG A 259 3.56 -16.12 21.64
CA ARG A 259 3.63 -16.03 23.10
C ARG A 259 4.52 -14.87 23.50
#